data_AF-A0A9P4WSM2-F1
#
_entry.id   AF-A0A9P4WSM2-F1
#
_cell.length_a   1.000
_cell.length_b   1.000
_cell.length_c   1.000
_cell.angle_alpha   90.00
_cell.angle_beta   90.00
_cell.angle_gamma   90.00
#
_symmetry.space_group_name_H-M   'P 1'
#
loop_
_entity.id
_entity.type
_entity.pdbx_description
1 polymer ?
#
loop_
_entity_poly.entity_id
_entity_poly.type
_entity_poly.pdbx_seq_one_letter_code
_entity_poly.pdbx_strand_id
1 'polypeptide(L)'
;MLCSSLIAKLCLSSTAYIPGLFAGILGHGVWESVSARFNLGIRALRQTLVAIIPGDRSTPASSHDFLPAIKAITTPAKGEGDPEAIQMDEDAAIAQQTATQTSNDTNAPISTPAKTVSIEPAGPTANLYAFPVFATPATIKHTARPPTAPKLKIPVDLSKFVKKPAAKTPAFKQKADSVSSQATKNSPTLTIIPSSDIRTKRREERALFLNGPKVQVKLGDNILATLPKYILMQTSHKAFKHFTDRPDATTFVLPAGSMDEIAAKTHLDWMKEMTYQGRVYFVTLHSDEKFDDKNLQICRAARVLGINNMYIGHFTKIFCDRIRSNTASYEFLNKIAALACPGNDPLYNCLANNLADHRVRKAIKNSPELEALLQKYTGLQNRVQKIEERMRKKQEGAKTPKGSKAVHLARISGNVDVRYVMSA
;
A
#
# COMPACT_ATOMS: atom_id res chain seq x y z
N MET A 1 -22.42 23.62 26.22
CA MET A 1 -22.23 23.97 24.79
C MET A 1 -20.85 24.55 24.43
N LEU A 2 -19.98 24.93 25.38
CA LEU A 2 -18.65 25.50 25.07
C LEU A 2 -17.51 24.47 24.88
N CYS A 3 -17.70 23.20 25.28
CA CYS A 3 -16.66 22.17 25.17
C CYS A 3 -16.54 21.56 23.75
N SER A 4 -17.63 21.55 22.97
CA SER A 4 -17.64 20.94 21.62
C SER A 4 -16.95 21.81 20.56
N SER A 5 -16.87 23.14 20.76
CA SER A 5 -16.24 24.06 19.81
C SER A 5 -14.70 24.08 19.91
N LEU A 6 -14.15 23.80 21.10
CA LEU A 6 -12.70 23.75 21.31
C LEU A 6 -12.06 22.48 20.72
N ILE A 7 -12.78 21.35 20.75
CA ILE A 7 -12.32 20.08 20.21
C ILE A 7 -12.35 20.07 18.67
N ALA A 8 -13.34 20.74 18.06
CA ALA A 8 -13.38 20.92 16.61
C ALA A 8 -12.22 21.80 16.09
N LYS A 9 -11.83 22.85 16.82
CA LYS A 9 -10.68 23.70 16.46
C LYS A 9 -9.32 23.01 16.62
N LEU A 10 -9.17 22.08 17.56
CA LEU A 10 -7.94 21.30 17.71
C LEU A 10 -7.79 20.20 16.64
N CYS A 11 -8.89 19.67 16.08
CA CYS A 11 -8.82 18.70 14.98
C CYS A 11 -8.55 19.34 13.61
N LEU A 12 -8.94 20.60 13.39
CA LEU A 12 -8.76 21.30 12.11
C LEU A 12 -7.40 22.01 11.94
N SER A 13 -6.58 22.08 12.99
CA SER A 13 -5.26 22.77 12.97
C SER A 13 -4.08 21.85 12.57
N SER A 14 -4.29 20.53 12.48
CA SER A 14 -3.18 19.58 12.35
C SER A 14 -2.81 19.18 10.90
N THR A 15 -3.36 19.86 9.88
CA THR A 15 -3.15 19.53 8.45
C THR A 15 -2.04 20.33 7.75
N ALA A 16 -1.22 21.10 8.48
CA ALA A 16 0.03 21.63 7.94
C ALA A 16 1.21 20.71 8.30
N TYR A 17 1.24 19.50 7.73
CA TYR A 17 2.41 18.64 7.79
C TYR A 17 3.45 19.16 6.78
N ILE A 18 4.52 19.80 7.26
CA ILE A 18 5.69 20.16 6.45
C ILE A 18 6.68 18.99 6.55
N PRO A 19 6.80 18.11 5.53
CA PRO A 19 7.78 17.04 5.55
C PRO A 19 9.13 17.64 5.17
N GLY A 20 9.86 18.18 6.15
CA GLY A 20 11.18 18.77 5.88
C GLY A 20 12.07 19.04 7.08
N LEU A 21 11.54 19.15 8.31
CA LEU A 21 12.33 19.66 9.43
C LEU A 21 12.81 18.61 10.46
N PHE A 22 12.33 17.36 10.42
CA PHE A 22 12.62 16.38 11.48
C PHE A 22 13.54 15.21 11.08
N ALA A 23 13.97 15.13 9.82
CA ALA A 23 14.81 14.02 9.35
C ALA A 23 16.28 14.10 9.82
N GLY A 24 16.70 15.18 10.49
CA GLY A 24 18.11 15.41 10.84
C GLY A 24 18.53 15.09 12.27
N ILE A 25 17.60 14.90 13.23
CA ILE A 25 17.96 14.95 14.66
C ILE A 25 17.71 13.63 15.42
N LEU A 26 16.89 12.72 14.91
CA LEU A 26 16.59 11.46 15.60
C LEU A 26 16.92 10.27 14.71
N GLY A 27 17.90 9.48 15.13
CA GLY A 27 18.28 8.23 14.47
C GLY A 27 17.08 7.30 14.29
N HIS A 28 17.10 6.53 13.20
CA HIS A 28 15.99 5.73 12.66
C HIS A 28 15.27 4.85 13.71
N GLY A 29 15.98 4.37 14.74
CA GLY A 29 15.42 3.54 15.81
C GLY A 29 14.55 4.29 16.85
N VAL A 30 14.74 5.60 17.03
CA VAL A 30 13.95 6.38 18.00
C VAL A 30 12.56 6.70 17.44
N TRP A 31 12.45 6.89 16.12
CA TRP A 31 11.19 7.17 15.44
C TRP A 31 10.20 6.00 15.52
N GLU A 32 10.67 4.75 15.38
CA GLU A 32 9.81 3.56 15.51
C GLU A 32 9.25 3.40 16.92
N SER A 33 10.04 3.71 17.95
CA SER A 33 9.62 3.64 19.36
C SER A 33 8.59 4.74 19.71
N VAL A 34 8.79 5.96 19.21
CA VAL A 34 7.84 7.08 19.40
C VAL A 34 6.53 6.82 18.65
N SER A 35 6.60 6.29 17.42
CA SER A 35 5.42 5.93 16.63
C SER A 35 4.61 4.80 17.28
N ALA A 36 5.27 3.78 17.84
CA ALA A 36 4.61 2.69 18.54
C ALA A 36 3.87 3.16 19.80
N ARG A 37 4.48 4.05 20.60
CA ARG A 37 3.87 4.61 21.82
C ARG A 37 2.72 5.57 21.51
N PHE A 38 2.85 6.38 20.47
CA PHE A 38 1.80 7.29 20.03
C PHE A 38 0.55 6.52 19.53
N ASN A 39 0.74 5.45 18.76
CA ASN A 39 -0.35 4.59 18.30
C ASN A 39 -1.03 3.82 19.44
N LEU A 40 -0.30 3.45 20.50
CA LEU A 40 -0.87 2.82 21.69
C LEU A 40 -1.76 3.81 22.47
N GLY A 41 -1.34 5.07 22.59
CA GLY A 41 -2.11 6.14 23.23
C GLY A 41 -3.42 6.46 22.51
N ILE A 42 -3.41 6.51 21.17
CA ILE A 42 -4.63 6.71 20.37
C ILE A 42 -5.61 5.54 20.51
N ARG A 43 -5.11 4.30 20.63
CA ARG A 43 -5.97 3.12 20.86
C ARG A 43 -6.64 3.14 22.23
N ALA A 44 -5.91 3.53 23.28
CA ALA A 44 -6.46 3.65 24.62
C ALA A 44 -7.55 4.74 24.69
N LEU A 45 -7.30 5.91 24.09
CA LEU A 45 -8.28 7.01 24.03
C LEU A 45 -9.57 6.62 23.27
N ARG A 46 -9.47 5.82 22.21
CA ARG A 46 -10.65 5.34 21.46
C ARG A 46 -11.48 4.33 22.25
N GLN A 47 -10.86 3.45 23.03
CA GLN A 47 -11.60 2.48 23.85
C GLN A 47 -12.38 3.19 24.98
N THR A 48 -11.84 4.27 25.53
CA THR A 48 -12.54 5.07 26.56
C THR A 48 -13.71 5.88 25.98
N LEU A 49 -13.60 6.37 24.73
CA LEU A 49 -14.64 7.18 24.09
C LEU A 49 -15.87 6.37 23.63
N VAL A 50 -15.72 5.09 23.32
CA VAL A 50 -16.83 4.20 22.94
C VAL A 50 -17.74 3.87 24.13
N ALA A 51 -17.27 4.03 25.37
CA ALA A 51 -18.05 3.75 26.57
C ALA A 51 -19.02 4.89 27.00
N ILE A 52 -18.99 6.07 26.34
CA ILE A 52 -19.67 7.28 26.86
C ILE A 52 -20.89 7.72 26.00
N ILE A 53 -21.27 6.96 24.96
CA ILE A 53 -22.44 7.35 24.12
C ILE A 53 -23.57 6.32 24.28
N PRO A 54 -24.60 6.59 25.10
CA PRO A 54 -25.87 5.88 25.00
C PRO A 54 -26.57 6.28 23.70
N GLY A 55 -27.05 5.29 22.97
CA GLY A 55 -27.64 5.47 21.66
C GLY A 55 -29.04 6.07 21.70
N ASP A 56 -29.34 6.88 20.68
CA ASP A 56 -30.70 7.13 20.23
C ASP A 56 -30.76 6.94 18.71
N ARG A 57 -31.56 5.96 18.30
CA ARG A 57 -31.97 5.72 16.91
C ARG A 57 -33.26 6.50 16.67
N SER A 58 -33.25 7.44 15.74
CA SER A 58 -34.47 7.90 15.07
C SER A 58 -34.22 8.09 13.57
N THR A 59 -34.95 7.29 12.79
CA THR A 59 -35.19 7.47 11.36
C THR A 59 -36.00 8.74 11.10
N PRO A 60 -35.80 9.37 9.94
CA PRO A 60 -36.99 9.62 9.12
C PRO A 60 -36.80 9.32 7.63
N ALA A 61 -37.90 8.84 7.05
CA ALA A 61 -38.15 8.74 5.62
C ALA A 61 -38.18 10.13 4.96
N SER A 62 -37.76 10.21 3.71
CA SER A 62 -38.30 11.21 2.78
C SER A 62 -38.08 10.81 1.33
N SER A 63 -39.18 10.78 0.62
CA SER A 63 -39.38 10.62 -0.82
C SER A 63 -38.76 11.76 -1.63
N HIS A 64 -38.14 11.45 -2.77
CA HIS A 64 -38.17 12.34 -3.94
C HIS A 64 -37.86 11.55 -5.22
N ASP A 65 -38.92 11.32 -5.99
CA ASP A 65 -38.90 11.04 -7.42
C ASP A 65 -38.25 12.21 -8.18
N PHE A 66 -37.38 11.91 -9.16
CA PHE A 66 -37.22 12.69 -10.40
C PHE A 66 -36.32 11.92 -11.38
N LEU A 67 -36.93 11.33 -12.40
CA LEU A 67 -36.31 11.05 -13.71
C LEU A 67 -36.54 12.26 -14.62
N PRO A 68 -35.70 12.46 -15.65
CA PRO A 68 -36.31 12.41 -16.97
C PRO A 68 -35.47 11.74 -18.08
N ALA A 69 -36.21 10.97 -18.88
CA ALA A 69 -36.20 10.92 -20.35
C ALA A 69 -34.88 10.68 -21.10
N ILE A 70 -34.64 9.39 -21.38
CA ILE A 70 -33.80 8.95 -22.50
C ILE A 70 -34.64 9.02 -23.78
N LYS A 71 -34.21 9.84 -24.75
CA LYS A 71 -34.75 9.83 -26.11
C LYS A 71 -34.17 8.66 -26.89
N ALA A 72 -35.08 7.84 -27.41
CA ALA A 72 -34.84 6.77 -28.36
C ALA A 72 -34.22 7.29 -29.66
N ILE A 73 -33.18 6.60 -30.14
CA ILE A 73 -32.77 6.63 -31.55
C ILE A 73 -32.80 5.20 -32.08
N THR A 74 -33.60 5.06 -33.13
CA THR A 74 -34.00 3.89 -33.86
C THR A 74 -32.82 3.23 -34.60
N THR A 75 -32.85 1.90 -34.60
CA THR A 75 -32.05 0.96 -35.42
C THR A 75 -32.26 1.20 -36.93
N PRO A 76 -31.36 0.72 -37.80
CA PRO A 76 -31.78 -0.47 -38.55
C PRO A 76 -30.69 -1.51 -38.85
N ALA A 77 -31.19 -2.76 -38.96
CA ALA A 77 -30.79 -3.86 -39.85
C ALA A 77 -29.34 -4.39 -39.81
N LYS A 78 -29.09 -5.64 -39.41
CA LYS A 78 -29.40 -6.95 -40.05
C LYS A 78 -28.10 -7.51 -40.64
N GLY A 79 -27.59 -8.56 -40.00
CA GLY A 79 -26.42 -9.33 -40.43
C GLY A 79 -26.28 -10.54 -39.53
N GLU A 80 -27.01 -11.61 -39.86
CA GLU A 80 -26.82 -12.95 -39.33
C GLU A 80 -25.43 -13.46 -39.75
N GLY A 81 -24.66 -13.92 -38.77
CA GLY A 81 -23.42 -14.67 -38.95
C GLY A 81 -23.23 -15.54 -37.72
N ASP A 82 -23.20 -16.85 -37.93
CA ASP A 82 -23.14 -17.91 -36.93
C ASP A 82 -21.94 -17.77 -35.96
N PRO A 83 -22.07 -18.11 -34.67
CA PRO A 83 -20.94 -18.21 -33.77
C PRO A 83 -20.25 -19.58 -33.90
N GLU A 84 -19.11 -19.58 -34.59
CA GLU A 84 -18.12 -20.66 -34.55
C GLU A 84 -17.50 -20.70 -33.13
N ALA A 85 -17.68 -21.85 -32.46
CA ALA A 85 -17.18 -22.10 -31.12
C ALA A 85 -15.65 -22.20 -31.13
N ILE A 86 -14.97 -21.13 -30.72
CA ILE A 86 -13.53 -21.16 -30.47
C ILE A 86 -13.29 -21.80 -29.10
N GLN A 87 -12.86 -23.06 -29.13
CA GLN A 87 -12.23 -23.75 -28.02
C GLN A 87 -11.02 -22.95 -27.53
N MET A 88 -10.99 -22.65 -26.23
CA MET A 88 -9.80 -22.16 -25.55
C MET A 88 -8.89 -23.34 -25.29
N ASP A 89 -7.83 -23.49 -26.08
CA ASP A 89 -6.73 -24.39 -25.77
C ASP A 89 -5.89 -23.81 -24.63
N GLU A 90 -5.84 -24.59 -23.56
CA GLU A 90 -5.11 -24.39 -22.33
C GLU A 90 -3.73 -25.07 -22.46
N ASP A 91 -2.74 -24.36 -23.00
CA ASP A 91 -1.35 -24.83 -22.98
C ASP A 91 -0.69 -24.52 -21.64
N ALA A 92 -0.83 -25.47 -20.71
CA ALA A 92 -0.02 -25.59 -19.51
C ALA A 92 0.67 -26.96 -19.47
N ALA A 93 1.96 -26.99 -19.82
CA ALA A 93 2.87 -28.11 -19.64
C ALA A 93 4.28 -27.47 -19.43
N ILE A 94 5.21 -27.84 -18.54
CA ILE A 94 5.58 -29.04 -17.76
C ILE A 94 6.42 -28.44 -16.57
N ALA A 95 6.37 -28.86 -15.30
CA ALA A 95 6.86 -30.13 -14.78
C ALA A 95 6.38 -30.35 -13.33
N GLN A 96 5.70 -31.47 -13.09
CA GLN A 96 5.59 -32.11 -11.79
C GLN A 96 6.67 -33.20 -11.70
N GLN A 97 7.43 -33.21 -10.60
CA GLN A 97 8.10 -34.42 -10.14
C GLN A 97 7.26 -35.05 -9.04
N THR A 98 6.77 -36.22 -9.37
CA THR A 98 6.07 -37.19 -8.54
C THR A 98 7.05 -37.86 -7.57
N ALA A 99 6.72 -37.90 -6.29
CA ALA A 99 7.26 -38.90 -5.37
C ALA A 99 6.09 -39.45 -4.54
N THR A 100 5.62 -40.60 -4.99
CA THR A 100 4.70 -41.52 -4.32
C THR A 100 5.39 -42.09 -3.08
N GLN A 101 4.77 -42.00 -1.91
CA GLN A 101 4.99 -42.98 -0.85
C GLN A 101 3.65 -43.43 -0.25
N THR A 102 3.58 -44.74 -0.17
CA THR A 102 2.46 -45.63 0.04
C THR A 102 2.33 -45.96 1.53
N SER A 103 1.07 -46.08 1.97
CA SER A 103 0.51 -46.88 3.07
C SER A 103 1.33 -47.18 4.33
N ASN A 104 0.69 -47.02 5.50
CA ASN A 104 0.22 -48.19 6.24
C ASN A 104 -0.77 -47.80 7.35
N ASP A 105 -1.93 -48.45 7.28
CA ASP A 105 -2.92 -48.59 8.33
C ASP A 105 -2.34 -49.34 9.54
N THR A 106 -2.79 -49.00 10.75
CA THR A 106 -3.03 -50.01 11.81
C THR A 106 -4.13 -49.51 12.74
N ASN A 107 -5.18 -50.32 12.82
CA ASN A 107 -6.39 -50.16 13.61
C ASN A 107 -6.22 -50.60 15.08
N ALA A 108 -6.94 -49.89 15.96
CA ALA A 108 -7.61 -50.32 17.21
C ALA A 108 -6.76 -50.69 18.46
N PRO A 109 -7.34 -50.78 19.69
CA PRO A 109 -8.69 -50.41 20.15
C PRO A 109 -8.75 -49.51 21.40
N ILE A 110 -9.99 -49.09 21.67
CA ILE A 110 -10.58 -48.42 22.84
C ILE A 110 -10.21 -49.09 24.18
N SER A 111 -9.90 -48.28 25.21
CA SER A 111 -10.28 -48.59 26.60
C SER A 111 -10.27 -47.33 27.49
N THR A 112 -11.46 -46.95 27.95
CA THR A 112 -11.72 -46.13 29.15
C THR A 112 -11.72 -47.03 30.39
N PRO A 113 -11.26 -46.55 31.56
CA PRO A 113 -12.24 -46.08 32.53
C PRO A 113 -11.86 -44.83 33.33
N ALA A 114 -12.90 -44.23 33.87
CA ALA A 114 -12.94 -43.03 34.67
C ALA A 114 -12.07 -43.08 35.93
N LYS A 115 -11.45 -41.94 36.26
CA LYS A 115 -11.19 -41.56 37.65
C LYS A 115 -11.29 -40.05 37.80
N THR A 116 -12.44 -39.62 38.31
CA THR A 116 -12.72 -38.29 38.81
C THR A 116 -11.76 -37.99 39.97
N VAL A 117 -10.83 -37.06 39.76
CA VAL A 117 -10.10 -36.39 40.84
C VAL A 117 -10.32 -34.90 40.64
N SER A 118 -11.14 -34.34 41.54
CA SER A 118 -11.29 -32.91 41.75
C SER A 118 -9.96 -32.34 42.24
N ILE A 119 -9.24 -31.64 41.36
CA ILE A 119 -8.13 -30.78 41.74
C ILE A 119 -8.59 -29.35 41.45
N GLU A 120 -8.85 -28.59 42.51
CA GLU A 120 -8.99 -27.14 42.42
C GLU A 120 -7.72 -26.56 41.78
N PRO A 121 -7.83 -25.76 40.71
CA PRO A 121 -6.73 -24.89 40.32
C PRO A 121 -6.71 -23.73 41.32
N ALA A 122 -5.90 -23.87 42.37
CA ALA A 122 -5.37 -22.74 43.12
C ALA A 122 -4.53 -21.90 42.15
N GLY A 123 -5.21 -21.03 41.39
CA GLY A 123 -4.58 -20.02 40.57
C GLY A 123 -3.79 -19.09 41.49
N PRO A 124 -2.62 -18.59 41.05
CA PRO A 124 -1.89 -17.61 41.83
C PRO A 124 -2.78 -16.37 41.95
N THR A 125 -3.27 -16.12 43.16
CA THR A 125 -3.92 -14.88 43.54
C THR A 125 -2.90 -13.77 43.29
N ALA A 126 -3.00 -13.11 42.13
CA ALA A 126 -2.20 -11.95 41.81
C ALA A 126 -2.61 -10.89 42.84
N ASN A 127 -1.77 -10.76 43.87
CA ASN A 127 -1.95 -9.82 44.95
C ASN A 127 -1.80 -8.42 44.36
N LEU A 128 -2.93 -7.84 43.91
CA LEU A 128 -3.03 -6.53 43.26
C LEU A 128 -2.56 -5.37 44.17
N TYR A 129 -2.21 -5.65 45.42
CA TYR A 129 -1.72 -4.68 46.40
C TYR A 129 -0.19 -4.52 46.43
N ALA A 130 0.57 -5.27 45.64
CA ALA A 130 2.04 -5.22 45.64
C ALA A 130 2.64 -4.55 44.39
N PHE A 131 1.94 -3.59 43.78
CA PHE A 131 2.62 -2.67 42.87
C PHE A 131 3.31 -1.58 43.69
N PRO A 132 4.65 -1.47 43.67
CA PRO A 132 5.35 -0.38 44.33
C PRO A 132 4.85 0.97 43.77
N VAL A 133 4.16 1.72 44.62
CA VAL A 133 3.76 3.10 44.33
C VAL A 133 5.04 3.95 44.34
N PHE A 134 5.70 4.04 43.19
CA PHE A 134 6.95 4.78 43.02
C PHE A 134 6.78 6.31 43.00
N ALA A 135 5.56 6.82 43.16
CA ALA A 135 5.28 8.25 43.20
C ALA A 135 4.45 8.56 44.45
N THR A 136 5.12 8.76 45.58
CA THR A 136 4.50 9.41 46.74
C THR A 136 4.63 10.93 46.57
N PRO A 137 3.72 11.75 47.13
CA PRO A 137 3.82 13.21 47.09
C PRO A 137 5.17 13.75 47.60
N ALA A 138 5.83 12.98 48.48
CA ALA A 138 7.16 13.29 49.02
C ALA A 138 8.32 13.01 48.04
N THR A 139 8.15 12.15 47.03
CA THR A 139 9.19 11.84 46.03
C THR A 139 9.09 12.67 44.76
N ILE A 140 8.00 13.42 44.57
CA ILE A 140 7.91 14.44 43.52
C ILE A 140 8.78 15.61 43.96
N LYS A 141 10.06 15.59 43.55
CA LYS A 141 10.96 16.74 43.73
C LYS A 141 10.26 17.96 43.16
N HIS A 142 9.91 18.90 44.04
CA HIS A 142 9.34 20.18 43.69
C HIS A 142 10.43 21.01 42.98
N THR A 143 10.68 20.70 41.72
CA THR A 143 11.60 21.45 40.88
C THR A 143 11.03 22.85 40.70
N ALA A 144 11.79 23.87 41.10
CA ALA A 144 11.45 25.25 40.83
C ALA A 144 11.06 25.40 39.36
N ARG A 145 10.01 26.18 39.07
CA ARG A 145 9.54 26.38 37.70
C ARG A 145 10.75 26.76 36.83
N PRO A 146 11.00 26.06 35.71
CA PRO A 146 12.14 26.38 34.86
C PRO A 146 12.06 27.87 34.49
N PRO A 147 13.20 28.60 34.55
CA PRO A 147 13.21 30.02 34.25
C PRO A 147 12.60 30.24 32.86
N THR A 148 11.78 31.28 32.73
CA THR A 148 11.15 31.65 31.46
C THR A 148 12.21 31.72 30.36
N ALA A 149 12.01 30.96 29.29
CA ALA A 149 12.94 30.90 28.18
C ALA A 149 13.27 32.32 27.68
N PRO A 150 14.55 32.67 27.49
CA PRO A 150 14.94 33.99 27.03
C PRO A 150 14.26 34.27 25.69
N LYS A 151 13.54 35.39 25.60
CA LYS A 151 12.86 35.81 24.37
C LYS A 151 13.91 36.01 23.29
N LEU A 152 13.90 35.16 22.28
CA LEU A 152 14.78 35.25 21.11
C LEU A 152 14.47 36.57 20.38
N LYS A 153 15.28 37.60 20.61
CA LYS A 153 15.24 38.83 19.80
C LYS A 153 15.90 38.48 18.48
N ILE A 154 15.10 38.16 17.46
CA ILE A 154 15.59 37.99 16.10
C ILE A 154 16.05 39.38 15.63
N PRO A 155 17.36 39.62 15.39
CA PRO A 155 17.85 40.91 14.90
C PRO A 155 17.61 41.04 13.39
N VAL A 156 16.40 40.74 12.94
CA VAL A 156 15.99 40.95 11.56
C VAL A 156 15.38 42.34 11.49
N ASP A 157 16.21 43.27 11.06
CA ASP A 157 15.81 44.62 10.71
C ASP A 157 14.92 44.58 9.45
N LEU A 158 13.60 44.52 9.66
CA LEU A 158 12.59 44.49 8.60
C LEU A 158 12.55 45.80 7.79
N SER A 159 13.22 46.86 8.22
CA SER A 159 13.30 48.12 7.48
C SER A 159 14.04 47.98 6.14
N LYS A 160 14.94 46.99 6.02
CA LYS A 160 15.63 46.67 4.75
C LYS A 160 14.75 45.93 3.74
N PHE A 161 13.60 45.42 4.16
CA PHE A 161 12.63 44.74 3.30
C PHE A 161 11.40 45.59 2.98
N VAL A 162 11.39 46.87 3.38
CA VAL A 162 10.40 47.84 2.91
C VAL A 162 10.63 48.02 1.42
N LYS A 163 9.78 47.36 0.63
CA LYS A 163 9.71 47.44 -0.83
C LYS A 163 9.84 48.89 -1.28
N LYS A 164 10.95 49.21 -1.94
CA LYS A 164 11.02 50.36 -2.85
C LYS A 164 9.83 50.26 -3.81
N PRO A 165 9.01 51.31 -3.96
CA PRO A 165 7.95 51.32 -4.96
C PRO A 165 8.57 51.01 -6.32
N ALA A 166 8.03 49.99 -6.97
CA ALA A 166 8.59 49.42 -8.19
C ALA A 166 8.70 50.50 -9.27
N ALA A 167 9.94 50.86 -9.62
CA ALA A 167 10.20 51.57 -10.85
C ALA A 167 9.67 50.70 -12.00
N LYS A 168 8.80 51.30 -12.82
CA LYS A 168 8.17 50.69 -14.01
C LYS A 168 9.22 49.95 -14.83
N THR A 169 9.26 48.63 -14.70
CA THR A 169 10.13 47.78 -15.50
C THR A 169 9.55 47.75 -16.91
N PRO A 170 10.32 48.07 -17.96
CA PRO A 170 9.83 48.01 -19.34
C PRO A 170 9.36 46.58 -19.63
N ALA A 171 8.13 46.47 -20.13
CA ALA A 171 7.50 45.22 -20.52
C ALA A 171 8.33 44.55 -21.62
N PHE A 172 9.24 43.67 -21.24
CA PHE A 172 9.95 42.81 -22.17
C PHE A 172 8.98 41.74 -22.65
N LYS A 173 8.27 42.04 -23.74
CA LYS A 173 7.50 41.06 -24.53
C LYS A 173 8.48 40.09 -25.20
N GLN A 174 9.09 39.21 -24.42
CA GLN A 174 9.64 37.98 -24.99
C GLN A 174 8.44 37.10 -25.33
N LYS A 175 8.00 37.21 -26.59
CA LYS A 175 7.30 36.12 -27.25
C LYS A 175 8.25 34.93 -27.15
N ALA A 176 8.03 34.07 -26.17
CA ALA A 176 8.59 32.74 -26.15
C ALA A 176 7.89 32.01 -27.29
N ASP A 177 8.36 32.24 -28.51
CA ASP A 177 8.06 31.37 -29.63
C ASP A 177 8.51 29.99 -29.16
N SER A 178 7.51 29.15 -28.89
CA SER A 178 7.65 27.75 -28.53
C SER A 178 8.28 27.05 -29.72
N VAL A 179 9.60 27.17 -29.85
CA VAL A 179 10.42 26.42 -30.79
C VAL A 179 10.26 24.96 -30.39
N SER A 180 9.31 24.31 -31.06
CA SER A 180 9.19 22.86 -31.11
C SER A 180 10.56 22.35 -31.54
N SER A 181 11.35 21.91 -30.57
CA SER A 181 12.73 21.50 -30.76
C SER A 181 12.70 20.21 -31.55
N GLN A 182 12.78 20.31 -32.88
CA GLN A 182 12.96 19.13 -33.73
C GLN A 182 14.24 18.44 -33.29
N ALA A 183 14.12 17.17 -32.90
CA ALA A 183 15.21 16.35 -32.40
C ALA A 183 16.36 16.36 -33.43
N THR A 184 17.48 16.98 -33.07
CA THR A 184 18.68 16.93 -33.90
C THR A 184 19.18 15.49 -33.93
N LYS A 185 19.47 14.98 -35.12
CA LYS A 185 19.84 13.58 -35.41
C LYS A 185 21.08 13.06 -34.64
N ASN A 186 21.77 13.94 -33.89
CA ASN A 186 23.00 13.66 -33.16
C ASN A 186 22.83 13.71 -31.63
N SER A 187 21.61 13.64 -31.09
CA SER A 187 21.43 13.60 -29.64
C SER A 187 22.08 12.34 -29.04
N PRO A 188 22.79 12.44 -27.90
CA PRO A 188 23.44 11.30 -27.27
C PRO A 188 22.46 10.16 -26.97
N THR A 189 22.87 8.93 -27.24
CA THR A 189 22.09 7.72 -26.97
C THR A 189 21.79 7.64 -25.48
N LEU A 190 20.50 7.71 -25.12
CA LEU A 190 20.07 7.68 -23.73
C LEU A 190 20.09 6.24 -23.19
N THR A 191 20.88 6.00 -22.14
CA THR A 191 20.85 4.73 -21.41
C THR A 191 19.58 4.64 -20.56
N ILE A 192 18.69 3.71 -20.90
CA ILE A 192 17.43 3.49 -20.18
C ILE A 192 17.71 2.61 -18.97
N ILE A 193 17.34 3.09 -17.78
CA ILE A 193 17.54 2.38 -16.51
C ILE A 193 16.18 2.26 -15.82
N PRO A 194 15.42 1.17 -16.01
CA PRO A 194 14.04 1.04 -15.50
C PRO A 194 13.88 1.15 -13.98
N SER A 195 14.98 0.94 -13.23
CA SER A 195 15.02 1.11 -11.77
C SER A 195 15.14 2.58 -11.34
N SER A 196 15.55 3.48 -12.23
CA SER A 196 15.69 4.91 -11.95
C SER A 196 14.33 5.61 -12.02
N ASP A 197 13.98 6.37 -10.98
CA ASP A 197 12.77 7.18 -10.98
C ASP A 197 12.95 8.39 -11.91
N ILE A 198 12.07 8.58 -12.89
CA ILE A 198 12.15 9.76 -13.77
C ILE A 198 11.94 11.07 -12.99
N ARG A 199 11.23 11.02 -11.87
CA ARG A 199 10.91 12.19 -11.03
C ARG A 199 12.11 12.74 -10.30
N THR A 200 13.17 11.96 -10.12
CA THR A 200 14.40 12.43 -9.47
C THR A 200 15.36 13.11 -10.46
N LYS A 201 15.08 13.01 -11.76
CA LYS A 201 15.88 13.61 -12.83
C LYS A 201 15.55 15.10 -13.01
N ARG A 202 16.55 15.88 -13.40
CA ARG A 202 16.37 17.30 -13.75
C ARG A 202 15.47 17.43 -14.98
N ARG A 203 14.86 18.61 -15.17
CA ARG A 203 13.97 18.87 -16.32
C ARG A 203 14.63 18.56 -17.66
N GLU A 204 15.88 18.99 -17.83
CA GLU A 204 16.66 18.77 -19.06
C GLU A 204 16.88 17.28 -19.33
N GLU A 205 17.21 16.50 -18.30
CA GLU A 205 17.36 15.05 -18.39
C GLU A 205 16.03 14.34 -18.71
N ARG A 206 14.91 14.83 -18.15
CA ARG A 206 13.56 14.32 -18.46
C ARG A 206 13.17 14.58 -19.91
N ALA A 207 13.58 15.72 -20.47
CA ALA A 207 13.31 16.06 -21.86
C ALA A 207 14.01 15.11 -22.85
N LEU A 208 15.17 14.53 -22.50
CA LEU A 208 15.86 13.55 -23.35
C LEU A 208 15.01 12.29 -23.63
N PHE A 209 14.08 11.94 -22.75
CA PHE A 209 13.17 10.81 -22.98
C PHE A 209 12.13 11.08 -24.10
N LEU A 210 11.98 12.33 -24.56
CA LEU A 210 11.16 12.69 -25.73
C LEU A 210 11.83 12.35 -27.06
N ASN A 211 13.15 12.17 -27.09
CA ASN A 211 13.90 11.95 -28.32
C ASN A 211 13.74 10.52 -28.90
N GLY A 212 12.96 9.66 -28.24
CA GLY A 212 12.70 8.30 -28.71
C GLY A 212 11.70 8.24 -29.87
N PRO A 213 11.73 7.16 -30.68
CA PRO A 213 10.73 6.95 -31.72
C PRO A 213 9.33 6.89 -31.12
N LYS A 214 8.33 7.39 -31.85
CA LYS A 214 6.93 7.35 -31.41
C LYS A 214 6.37 5.94 -31.55
N VAL A 215 5.80 5.41 -30.48
CA VAL A 215 5.15 4.09 -30.43
C VAL A 215 3.69 4.23 -30.02
N GLN A 216 2.83 3.38 -30.57
CA GLN A 216 1.42 3.33 -30.23
C GLN A 216 1.16 2.34 -29.10
N VAL A 217 0.44 2.77 -28.06
CA VAL A 217 -0.05 1.89 -27.00
C VAL A 217 -1.50 1.53 -27.31
N LYS A 218 -1.79 0.24 -27.45
CA LYS A 218 -3.11 -0.29 -27.80
C LYS A 218 -3.68 -1.18 -26.70
N LEU A 219 -5.01 -1.16 -26.54
CA LEU A 219 -5.79 -2.07 -25.70
C LEU A 219 -6.70 -2.88 -26.62
N GLY A 220 -6.28 -4.10 -26.98
CA GLY A 220 -6.84 -4.79 -28.15
C GLY A 220 -6.62 -3.95 -29.41
N ASP A 221 -7.71 -3.62 -30.10
CA ASP A 221 -7.69 -2.79 -31.30
C ASP A 221 -7.76 -1.28 -31.01
N ASN A 222 -8.12 -0.91 -29.78
CA ASN A 222 -8.30 0.49 -29.39
C ASN A 222 -6.95 1.17 -29.12
N ILE A 223 -6.67 2.25 -29.86
CA ILE A 223 -5.46 3.06 -29.66
C ILE A 223 -5.66 3.97 -28.44
N LEU A 224 -4.87 3.78 -27.40
CA LEU A 224 -4.94 4.58 -26.18
C LEU A 224 -4.18 5.90 -26.31
N ALA A 225 -2.90 5.83 -26.71
CA ALA A 225 -2.03 6.99 -26.89
C ALA A 225 -0.84 6.68 -27.81
N THR A 226 -0.20 7.75 -28.32
CA THR A 226 1.10 7.67 -29.00
C THR A 226 2.15 8.41 -28.16
N LEU A 227 3.20 7.70 -27.75
CA LEU A 227 4.22 8.19 -26.82
C LEU A 227 5.63 7.92 -27.36
N PRO A 228 6.65 8.69 -26.98
CA PRO A 228 8.04 8.33 -27.23
C PRO A 228 8.41 7.01 -26.53
N LYS A 229 9.12 6.13 -27.23
CA LYS A 229 9.53 4.80 -26.74
C LYS A 229 10.31 4.87 -25.43
N TYR A 230 11.23 5.83 -25.30
CA TYR A 230 12.13 5.92 -24.15
C TYR A 230 11.40 6.23 -22.84
N ILE A 231 10.43 7.15 -22.84
CA ILE A 231 9.63 7.43 -21.63
C ILE A 231 8.80 6.21 -21.21
N LEU A 232 8.25 5.48 -22.19
CA LEU A 232 7.44 4.30 -21.92
C LEU A 232 8.28 3.17 -21.34
N MET A 233 9.47 2.93 -21.89
CA MET A 233 10.45 1.96 -21.36
C MET A 233 10.99 2.35 -19.98
N GLN A 234 11.17 3.65 -19.70
CA GLN A 234 11.66 4.12 -18.41
C GLN A 234 10.64 3.93 -17.28
N THR A 235 9.35 4.06 -17.59
CA THR A 235 8.28 4.05 -16.59
C THR A 235 7.59 2.69 -16.44
N SER A 236 7.60 1.86 -17.49
CA SER A 236 7.00 0.53 -17.51
C SER A 236 8.02 -0.59 -17.72
N HIS A 237 8.07 -1.54 -16.78
CA HIS A 237 8.93 -2.72 -16.91
C HIS A 237 8.45 -3.68 -18.01
N LYS A 238 7.13 -3.75 -18.25
CA LYS A 238 6.58 -4.57 -19.33
C LYS A 238 6.94 -3.99 -20.70
N ALA A 239 6.81 -2.69 -20.86
CA ALA A 239 7.23 -2.02 -22.08
C ALA A 239 8.75 -2.13 -22.28
N PHE A 240 9.54 -1.95 -21.21
CA PHE A 240 10.98 -2.18 -21.26
C PHE A 240 11.34 -3.56 -21.78
N LYS A 241 10.74 -4.62 -21.22
CA LYS A 241 10.94 -6.01 -21.68
C LYS A 241 10.52 -6.15 -23.15
N HIS A 242 9.30 -5.74 -23.49
CA HIS A 242 8.74 -5.83 -24.84
C HIS A 242 9.62 -5.19 -25.92
N PHE A 243 10.14 -3.99 -25.65
CA PHE A 243 10.94 -3.24 -26.61
C PHE A 243 12.43 -3.58 -26.58
N THR A 244 12.90 -4.24 -25.52
CA THR A 244 14.22 -4.87 -25.49
C THR A 244 14.21 -6.14 -26.35
N ASP A 245 13.17 -6.95 -26.22
CA ASP A 245 12.99 -8.18 -27.02
C ASP A 245 12.70 -7.84 -28.50
N ARG A 246 12.04 -6.71 -28.75
CA ARG A 246 11.65 -6.23 -30.09
C ARG A 246 12.00 -4.76 -30.29
N PRO A 247 13.25 -4.44 -30.67
CA PRO A 247 13.69 -3.05 -30.81
C PRO A 247 12.94 -2.29 -31.90
N ASP A 248 12.53 -2.96 -32.98
CA ASP A 248 11.86 -2.32 -34.13
C ASP A 248 10.33 -2.25 -33.98
N ALA A 249 9.78 -2.74 -32.87
CA ALA A 249 8.34 -2.67 -32.64
C ALA A 249 7.86 -1.21 -32.53
N THR A 250 6.85 -0.87 -33.31
CA THR A 250 6.18 0.45 -33.28
C THR A 250 4.92 0.44 -32.41
N THR A 251 4.50 -0.73 -31.94
CA THR A 251 3.26 -0.92 -31.18
C THR A 251 3.51 -1.71 -29.89
N PHE A 252 2.82 -1.32 -28.82
CA PHE A 252 2.73 -2.04 -27.56
C PHE A 252 1.26 -2.39 -27.31
N VAL A 253 0.90 -3.66 -27.53
CA VAL A 253 -0.49 -4.14 -27.49
C VAL A 253 -0.74 -4.84 -26.16
N LEU A 254 -1.81 -4.43 -25.48
CA LEU A 254 -2.28 -4.99 -24.21
C LEU A 254 -3.60 -5.74 -24.45
N PRO A 255 -3.93 -6.78 -23.67
CA PRO A 255 -5.15 -7.54 -23.88
C PRO A 255 -6.41 -6.68 -23.75
N ALA A 256 -7.36 -6.85 -24.66
CA ALA A 256 -8.66 -6.16 -24.60
C ALA A 256 -9.37 -6.43 -23.26
N GLY A 257 -10.06 -5.42 -22.72
CA GLY A 257 -10.80 -5.56 -21.45
C GLY A 257 -9.93 -5.77 -20.20
N SER A 258 -8.60 -5.74 -20.31
CA SER A 258 -7.72 -5.97 -19.16
C SER A 258 -7.75 -4.86 -18.11
N MET A 259 -8.08 -3.62 -18.52
CA MET A 259 -8.21 -2.44 -17.67
C MET A 259 -9.16 -1.40 -18.28
N ASP A 260 -9.56 -0.42 -17.47
CA ASP A 260 -10.31 0.74 -17.92
C ASP A 260 -9.48 1.68 -18.82
N GLU A 261 -10.06 2.12 -19.94
CA GLU A 261 -9.38 2.96 -20.93
C GLU A 261 -9.03 4.36 -20.40
N ILE A 262 -9.93 4.95 -19.60
CA ILE A 262 -9.75 6.30 -19.06
C ILE A 262 -8.63 6.30 -18.02
N ALA A 263 -8.61 5.29 -17.15
CA ALA A 263 -7.54 5.05 -16.19
C ALA A 263 -6.19 4.83 -16.89
N ALA A 264 -6.16 4.09 -18.00
CA ALA A 264 -4.95 3.88 -18.78
C ALA A 264 -4.45 5.18 -19.43
N LYS A 265 -5.34 5.95 -20.07
CA LYS A 265 -5.03 7.26 -20.66
C LYS A 265 -4.46 8.23 -19.61
N THR A 266 -5.01 8.25 -18.40
CA THR A 266 -4.50 9.08 -17.30
C THR A 266 -3.01 8.83 -17.01
N HIS A 267 -2.55 7.59 -17.04
CA HIS A 267 -1.12 7.27 -16.85
C HIS A 267 -0.28 7.67 -18.07
N LEU A 268 -0.78 7.42 -19.27
CA LEU A 268 -0.07 7.73 -20.53
C LEU A 268 0.10 9.24 -20.71
N ASP A 269 -0.92 10.02 -20.37
CA ASP A 269 -0.88 11.48 -20.37
C ASP A 269 0.10 12.00 -19.31
N TRP A 270 0.08 11.44 -18.10
CA TRP A 270 1.07 11.75 -17.06
C TRP A 270 2.51 11.48 -17.52
N MET A 271 2.78 10.36 -18.20
CA MET A 271 4.11 10.06 -18.76
C MET A 271 4.55 11.13 -19.75
N LYS A 272 3.65 11.53 -20.66
CA LYS A 272 3.90 12.56 -21.66
C LYS A 272 4.21 13.89 -20.98
N GLU A 273 3.35 14.33 -20.08
CA GLU A 273 3.45 15.58 -19.33
C GLU A 273 4.72 15.67 -18.49
N MET A 274 5.14 14.58 -17.86
CA MET A 274 6.35 14.55 -17.03
C MET A 274 7.65 14.74 -17.80
N THR A 275 7.64 14.77 -19.12
CA THR A 275 8.86 15.07 -19.88
C THR A 275 9.07 16.56 -20.14
N TYR A 276 8.00 17.37 -20.16
CA TYR A 276 8.08 18.82 -20.46
C TYR A 276 7.72 19.72 -19.30
N GLN A 277 6.88 19.25 -18.37
CA GLN A 277 6.47 20.04 -17.21
C GLN A 277 7.66 20.34 -16.30
N GLY A 278 7.79 21.61 -15.89
CA GLY A 278 8.88 22.06 -15.02
C GLY A 278 8.80 21.49 -13.61
N ARG A 279 7.60 21.14 -13.15
CA ARG A 279 7.35 20.55 -11.83
C ARG A 279 7.12 19.05 -11.93
N VAL A 280 7.57 18.35 -10.90
CA VAL A 280 7.31 16.93 -10.71
C VAL A 280 5.99 16.76 -9.99
N TYR A 281 5.11 15.93 -10.50
CA TYR A 281 3.83 15.62 -9.89
C TYR A 281 3.47 14.15 -10.07
N PHE A 282 2.45 13.72 -9.31
CA PHE A 282 1.93 12.37 -9.31
C PHE A 282 0.54 12.39 -9.96
N VAL A 283 0.12 11.25 -10.50
CA VAL A 283 -1.29 11.04 -10.85
C VAL A 283 -2.16 11.41 -9.66
N THR A 284 -3.16 12.26 -9.87
CA THR A 284 -3.96 12.81 -8.78
C THR A 284 -4.89 11.76 -8.19
N LEU A 285 -4.77 11.52 -6.89
CA LEU A 285 -5.73 10.74 -6.13
C LEU A 285 -6.96 11.60 -5.79
N HIS A 286 -8.15 11.08 -6.07
CA HIS A 286 -9.38 11.71 -5.60
C HIS A 286 -9.66 11.31 -4.14
N SER A 287 -9.74 12.27 -3.23
CA SER A 287 -9.89 12.00 -1.79
C SER A 287 -11.27 11.48 -1.38
N ASP A 288 -12.32 11.79 -2.16
CA ASP A 288 -13.69 11.39 -1.80
C ASP A 288 -13.93 9.90 -2.09
N GLU A 289 -14.61 9.22 -1.17
CA GLU A 289 -14.93 7.78 -1.28
C GLU A 289 -15.79 7.45 -2.51
N LYS A 290 -16.58 8.41 -3.01
CA LYS A 290 -17.35 8.26 -4.26
C LYS A 290 -16.48 7.98 -5.48
N PHE A 291 -15.20 8.32 -5.43
CA PHE A 291 -14.22 8.07 -6.49
C PHE A 291 -13.34 6.86 -6.22
N ASP A 292 -13.66 6.03 -5.22
CA ASP A 292 -12.90 4.81 -4.92
C ASP A 292 -12.79 3.89 -6.15
N ASP A 293 -13.87 3.73 -6.91
CA ASP A 293 -13.87 2.90 -8.12
C ASP A 293 -12.86 3.42 -9.15
N LYS A 294 -12.94 4.71 -9.48
CA LYS A 294 -12.01 5.38 -10.40
C LYS A 294 -10.56 5.26 -9.92
N ASN A 295 -10.30 5.48 -8.63
CA ASN A 295 -8.96 5.38 -8.06
C ASN A 295 -8.41 3.94 -8.08
N LEU A 296 -9.27 2.94 -7.85
CA LEU A 296 -8.90 1.52 -7.96
C LEU A 296 -8.66 1.12 -9.41
N GLN A 297 -9.42 1.64 -10.37
CA GLN A 297 -9.16 1.46 -11.80
C GLN A 297 -7.81 2.06 -12.22
N ILE A 298 -7.44 3.23 -11.69
CA ILE A 298 -6.10 3.82 -11.87
C ILE A 298 -5.01 2.87 -11.34
N CYS A 299 -5.23 2.26 -10.16
CA CYS A 299 -4.29 1.28 -9.62
C CYS A 299 -4.18 0.04 -10.51
N ARG A 300 -5.31 -0.52 -10.96
CA ARG A 300 -5.36 -1.67 -11.87
C ARG A 300 -4.66 -1.36 -13.19
N ALA A 301 -4.95 -0.22 -13.81
CA ALA A 301 -4.33 0.18 -15.06
C ALA A 301 -2.80 0.28 -14.94
N ALA A 302 -2.28 0.84 -13.85
CA ALA A 302 -0.85 0.89 -13.60
C ALA A 302 -0.21 -0.52 -13.53
N ARG A 303 -0.89 -1.48 -12.88
CA ARG A 303 -0.41 -2.87 -12.78
C ARG A 303 -0.41 -3.56 -14.14
N VAL A 304 -1.47 -3.38 -14.93
CA VAL A 304 -1.58 -3.98 -16.27
C VAL A 304 -0.55 -3.38 -17.22
N LEU A 305 -0.38 -2.06 -17.22
CA LEU A 305 0.65 -1.34 -17.98
C LEU A 305 2.08 -1.67 -17.54
N GLY A 306 2.27 -2.28 -16.36
CA GLY A 306 3.58 -2.57 -15.81
C GLY A 306 4.30 -1.32 -15.30
N ILE A 307 3.56 -0.29 -14.90
CA ILE A 307 4.11 0.92 -14.30
C ILE A 307 4.72 0.59 -12.94
N ASN A 308 5.91 1.14 -12.66
CA ASN A 308 6.59 0.91 -11.40
C ASN A 308 5.75 1.40 -10.20
N ASN A 309 5.73 0.61 -9.11
CA ASN A 309 4.93 0.87 -7.91
C ASN A 309 5.20 2.24 -7.28
N MET A 310 6.40 2.79 -7.49
CA MET A 310 6.79 4.11 -6.97
C MET A 310 5.90 5.25 -7.48
N TYR A 311 5.26 5.11 -8.65
CA TYR A 311 4.41 6.16 -9.23
C TYR A 311 3.01 6.19 -8.63
N ILE A 312 2.49 5.02 -8.20
CA ILE A 312 1.17 4.86 -7.59
C ILE A 312 1.21 4.50 -6.10
N GLY A 313 2.38 4.60 -5.47
CA GLY A 313 2.57 4.19 -4.07
C GLY A 313 1.69 4.95 -3.08
N HIS A 314 1.33 6.20 -3.40
CA HIS A 314 0.46 7.02 -2.54
C HIS A 314 -1.00 6.51 -2.54
N PHE A 315 -1.54 6.04 -3.68
CA PHE A 315 -2.83 5.34 -3.73
C PHE A 315 -2.79 4.10 -2.84
N THR A 316 -1.74 3.28 -3.01
CA THR A 316 -1.57 2.04 -2.25
C THR A 316 -1.55 2.30 -0.75
N LYS A 317 -0.79 3.31 -0.31
CA LYS A 317 -0.69 3.70 1.10
C LYS A 317 -2.06 4.05 1.68
N ILE A 318 -2.79 4.97 1.02
CA ILE A 318 -4.07 5.49 1.54
C ILE A 318 -5.12 4.37 1.67
N PHE A 319 -5.23 3.51 0.65
CA PHE A 319 -6.14 2.37 0.72
C PHE A 319 -5.71 1.33 1.76
N CYS A 320 -4.41 1.02 1.87
CA CYS A 320 -3.92 0.11 2.89
C CYS A 320 -4.18 0.64 4.32
N ASP A 321 -4.02 1.94 4.53
CA ASP A 321 -4.29 2.57 5.82
C ASP A 321 -5.79 2.50 6.17
N ARG A 322 -6.68 2.68 5.17
CA ARG A 322 -8.13 2.49 5.32
C ARG A 322 -8.52 1.03 5.58
N ILE A 323 -7.85 0.07 4.94
CA ILE A 323 -8.06 -1.37 5.22
C ILE A 323 -7.66 -1.68 6.68
N ARG A 324 -6.50 -1.20 7.13
CA ARG A 324 -5.97 -1.47 8.48
C ARG A 324 -6.69 -0.74 9.60
N SER A 325 -7.41 0.35 9.31
CA SER A 325 -8.19 1.07 10.32
C SER A 325 -9.41 0.29 10.79
N ASN A 326 -9.80 -0.76 10.06
CA ASN A 326 -11.01 -1.57 10.30
C ASN A 326 -12.31 -0.75 10.22
N THR A 327 -12.26 0.43 9.61
CA THR A 327 -13.41 1.30 9.34
C THR A 327 -13.83 1.23 7.87
N ALA A 328 -13.18 0.39 7.07
CA ALA A 328 -13.54 0.15 5.69
C ALA A 328 -14.88 -0.59 5.60
N SER A 329 -15.78 -0.12 4.74
CA SER A 329 -17.03 -0.83 4.45
C SER A 329 -16.76 -2.11 3.67
N TYR A 330 -17.61 -3.14 3.83
CA TYR A 330 -17.50 -4.38 3.06
C TYR A 330 -17.66 -4.15 1.56
N GLU A 331 -18.45 -3.15 1.16
CA GLU A 331 -18.54 -2.73 -0.24
C GLU A 331 -17.18 -2.29 -0.80
N PHE A 332 -16.42 -1.50 -0.04
CA PHE A 332 -15.09 -1.08 -0.43
C PHE A 332 -14.10 -2.26 -0.48
N LEU A 333 -14.16 -3.18 0.48
CA LEU A 333 -13.35 -4.41 0.45
C LEU A 333 -13.68 -5.29 -0.77
N ASN A 334 -14.97 -5.40 -1.11
CA ASN A 334 -15.44 -6.10 -2.31
C ASN A 334 -14.94 -5.42 -3.59
N LYS A 335 -14.92 -4.08 -3.67
CA LYS A 335 -14.32 -3.34 -4.80
C LYS A 335 -12.83 -3.62 -4.94
N ILE A 336 -12.07 -3.63 -3.84
CA ILE A 336 -10.64 -3.98 -3.87
C ILE A 336 -10.45 -5.42 -4.38
N ALA A 337 -11.21 -6.38 -3.85
CA ALA A 337 -11.11 -7.78 -4.26
C ALA A 337 -11.44 -7.99 -5.74
N ALA A 338 -12.41 -7.23 -6.28
CA ALA A 338 -12.80 -7.28 -7.69
C ALA A 338 -11.75 -6.66 -8.64
N LEU A 339 -11.09 -5.57 -8.21
CA LEU A 339 -10.25 -4.75 -9.10
C LEU A 339 -8.74 -4.96 -8.93
N ALA A 340 -8.29 -5.43 -7.77
CA ALA A 340 -6.87 -5.64 -7.51
C ALA A 340 -6.32 -6.90 -8.20
N CYS A 341 -5.09 -6.84 -8.70
CA CYS A 341 -4.48 -7.96 -9.41
C CYS A 341 -3.94 -9.03 -8.43
N PRO A 342 -4.45 -10.28 -8.42
CA PRO A 342 -4.10 -11.26 -7.39
C PRO A 342 -2.60 -11.63 -7.33
N GLY A 343 -1.90 -11.59 -8.46
CA GLY A 343 -0.51 -12.08 -8.55
C GLY A 343 0.52 -11.19 -7.85
N ASN A 344 0.44 -9.86 -8.02
CA ASN A 344 1.49 -8.94 -7.55
C ASN A 344 0.94 -7.55 -7.16
N ASP A 345 -0.24 -7.50 -6.56
CA ASP A 345 -0.80 -6.24 -6.08
C ASP A 345 -0.62 -6.07 -4.55
N PRO A 346 0.12 -5.05 -4.10
CA PRO A 346 0.21 -4.68 -2.69
C PRO A 346 -1.15 -4.46 -2.01
N LEU A 347 -2.16 -3.97 -2.74
CA LEU A 347 -3.51 -3.78 -2.19
C LEU A 347 -4.16 -5.12 -1.83
N TYR A 348 -4.10 -6.07 -2.76
CA TYR A 348 -4.61 -7.43 -2.55
C TYR A 348 -3.91 -8.12 -1.38
N ASN A 349 -2.59 -7.94 -1.28
CA ASN A 349 -1.80 -8.46 -0.16
C ASN A 349 -2.17 -7.82 1.17
N CYS A 350 -2.41 -6.51 1.20
CA CYS A 350 -2.83 -5.80 2.40
C CYS A 350 -4.20 -6.27 2.87
N LEU A 351 -5.15 -6.43 1.94
CA LEU A 351 -6.48 -6.97 2.22
C LEU A 351 -6.38 -8.38 2.83
N ALA A 352 -5.69 -9.30 2.15
CA ALA A 352 -5.55 -10.68 2.63
C ALA A 352 -4.91 -10.77 4.03
N ASN A 353 -3.85 -9.99 4.29
CA ASN A 353 -3.21 -9.98 5.61
C ASN A 353 -4.13 -9.41 6.69
N ASN A 354 -4.85 -8.33 6.41
CA ASN A 354 -5.77 -7.72 7.37
C ASN A 354 -6.95 -8.67 7.70
N LEU A 355 -7.54 -9.32 6.70
CA LEU A 355 -8.62 -10.30 6.92
C LEU A 355 -8.15 -11.52 7.74
N ALA A 356 -6.95 -12.03 7.46
CA ALA A 356 -6.35 -13.10 8.26
C ALA A 356 -6.08 -12.67 9.72
N ASP A 357 -5.56 -11.45 9.92
CA ASP A 357 -5.36 -10.86 11.25
C ASP A 357 -6.68 -10.77 12.03
N HIS A 358 -7.76 -10.34 11.38
CA HIS A 358 -9.09 -10.26 11.98
C HIS A 358 -9.63 -11.60 12.45
N ARG A 359 -9.49 -12.65 11.64
CA ARG A 359 -9.93 -14.00 11.97
C ARG A 359 -9.11 -14.61 13.10
N VAL A 360 -7.77 -14.52 13.05
CA VAL A 360 -6.89 -15.07 14.07
C VAL A 360 -7.10 -14.42 15.44
N ARG A 361 -7.30 -13.09 15.46
CA ARG A 361 -7.54 -12.34 16.71
C ARG A 361 -8.95 -12.53 17.27
N LYS A 362 -9.83 -13.28 16.58
CA LYS A 362 -11.26 -13.43 16.90
C LYS A 362 -11.98 -12.08 17.08
N ALA A 363 -11.45 -11.02 16.46
CA ALA A 363 -12.00 -9.67 16.58
C ALA A 363 -13.36 -9.55 15.87
N ILE A 364 -13.57 -10.38 14.84
CA ILE A 364 -14.82 -10.50 14.09
C ILE A 364 -15.17 -11.98 14.09
N LYS A 365 -15.88 -12.47 15.11
CA LYS A 365 -16.41 -13.83 15.06
C LYS A 365 -17.57 -13.85 14.07
N ASN A 366 -17.38 -14.56 12.95
CA ASN A 366 -18.44 -14.97 12.02
C ASN A 366 -19.26 -13.80 11.43
N SER A 367 -18.61 -12.77 10.89
CA SER A 367 -19.35 -11.80 10.07
C SER A 367 -19.87 -12.49 8.80
N PRO A 368 -21.20 -12.52 8.55
CA PRO A 368 -21.75 -13.14 7.35
C PRO A 368 -21.26 -12.44 6.08
N GLU A 369 -21.03 -11.12 6.14
CA GLU A 369 -20.53 -10.31 5.03
C GLU A 369 -19.08 -10.67 4.67
N LEU A 370 -18.26 -10.99 5.68
CA LEU A 370 -16.89 -11.46 5.47
C LEU A 370 -16.86 -12.83 4.81
N GLU A 371 -17.69 -13.76 5.27
CA GLU A 371 -17.77 -15.09 4.66
C GLU A 371 -18.30 -15.02 3.22
N ALA A 372 -19.31 -14.19 2.97
CA ALA A 372 -19.81 -13.94 1.61
C ALA A 372 -18.73 -13.36 0.69
N LEU A 373 -17.91 -12.41 1.19
CA LEU A 373 -16.78 -11.86 0.44
C LEU A 373 -15.76 -12.95 0.07
N LEU A 374 -15.40 -13.81 1.03
CA LEU A 374 -14.39 -14.85 0.80
C LEU A 374 -14.90 -15.98 -0.08
N GLN A 375 -16.18 -16.34 0.02
CA GLN A 375 -16.83 -17.27 -0.90
C GLN A 375 -16.85 -16.74 -2.33
N LYS A 376 -17.12 -15.43 -2.51
CA LYS A 376 -17.13 -14.79 -3.83
C LYS A 376 -15.74 -14.75 -4.49
N TYR A 377 -14.67 -14.63 -3.70
CA TYR A 377 -13.30 -14.54 -4.19
C TYR A 377 -12.43 -15.66 -3.63
N THR A 378 -12.51 -16.85 -4.23
CA THR A 378 -11.77 -18.06 -3.81
C THR A 378 -10.25 -17.85 -3.73
N GLY A 379 -9.68 -17.08 -4.66
CA GLY A 379 -8.26 -16.71 -4.63
C GLY A 379 -7.88 -15.88 -3.39
N LEU A 380 -8.80 -15.07 -2.86
CA LEU A 380 -8.59 -14.29 -1.65
C LEU A 380 -8.70 -15.19 -0.42
N GLN A 381 -9.71 -16.06 -0.40
CA GLN A 381 -9.90 -17.07 0.64
C GLN A 381 -8.67 -17.96 0.83
N ASN A 382 -8.14 -18.52 -0.25
CA ASN A 382 -6.94 -19.37 -0.23
C ASN A 382 -5.73 -18.61 0.35
N ARG A 383 -5.58 -17.34 -0.03
CA ARG A 383 -4.48 -16.50 0.47
C ARG A 383 -4.64 -16.17 1.95
N VAL A 384 -5.86 -15.87 2.38
CA VAL A 384 -6.20 -15.64 3.80
C VAL A 384 -5.90 -16.88 4.62
N GLN A 385 -6.37 -18.06 4.21
CA GLN A 385 -6.11 -19.34 4.90
C GLN A 385 -4.61 -19.63 5.03
N LYS A 386 -3.83 -19.45 3.95
CA LYS A 386 -2.37 -19.62 3.99
C LYS A 386 -1.70 -18.68 4.99
N ILE A 387 -2.17 -17.44 5.09
CA ILE A 387 -1.65 -16.46 6.06
C ILE A 387 -2.05 -16.86 7.48
N GLU A 388 -3.29 -17.29 7.69
CA GLU A 388 -3.77 -17.79 8.98
C GLU A 388 -2.94 -18.98 9.48
N GLU A 389 -2.70 -19.97 8.63
CA GLU A 389 -1.89 -21.16 8.96
C GLU A 389 -0.48 -20.74 9.41
N ARG A 390 0.15 -19.84 8.65
CA ARG A 390 1.46 -19.27 9.01
C ARG A 390 1.42 -18.54 10.35
N MET A 391 0.35 -17.80 10.64
CA MET A 391 0.18 -17.10 11.92
C MET A 391 -0.02 -18.08 13.08
N ARG A 392 -0.79 -19.16 12.90
CA ARG A 392 -1.00 -20.22 13.91
C ARG A 392 0.30 -20.96 14.22
N LYS A 393 1.04 -21.41 13.19
CA LYS A 393 2.37 -22.03 13.34
C LYS A 393 3.34 -21.13 14.11
N LYS A 394 3.34 -19.82 13.82
CA LYS A 394 4.15 -18.83 14.54
C LYS A 394 3.72 -18.68 16.02
N GLN A 395 2.43 -18.78 16.32
CA GLN A 395 1.92 -18.73 17.70
C GLN A 395 2.24 -20.01 18.48
N GLU A 396 2.19 -21.17 17.84
CA GLU A 396 2.56 -22.46 18.45
C GLU A 396 4.06 -22.53 18.74
N GLY A 397 4.91 -22.14 17.78
CA GLY A 397 6.36 -22.06 17.99
C GLY A 397 6.79 -20.99 19.00
N ALA A 398 5.96 -19.99 19.27
CA ALA A 398 6.20 -19.03 20.35
C ALA A 398 5.81 -19.59 21.73
N LYS A 399 4.94 -20.60 21.79
CA LYS A 399 4.48 -21.24 23.03
C LYS A 399 5.38 -22.37 23.50
N THR A 400 6.28 -22.90 22.65
CA THR A 400 7.33 -23.79 23.14
C THR A 400 8.16 -23.01 24.16
N PRO A 401 8.16 -23.42 25.44
CA PRO A 401 8.89 -22.70 26.47
C PRO A 401 10.35 -22.59 26.02
N LYS A 402 10.91 -21.38 26.07
CA LYS A 402 12.37 -21.12 26.03
C LYS A 402 13.06 -21.70 27.28
N GLY A 403 12.66 -22.92 27.65
CA GLY A 403 12.90 -23.62 28.91
C GLY A 403 13.65 -24.91 28.67
N SER A 404 14.73 -24.82 27.92
CA SER A 404 15.97 -25.50 28.25
C SER A 404 17.05 -24.70 27.56
N LYS A 405 17.60 -23.71 28.27
CA LYS A 405 19.01 -23.38 28.05
C LYS A 405 19.70 -24.73 28.22
N ALA A 406 19.99 -25.40 27.10
CA ALA A 406 21.02 -26.41 27.08
C ALA A 406 22.20 -25.67 27.68
N VAL A 407 22.50 -25.97 28.94
CA VAL A 407 23.74 -25.58 29.57
C VAL A 407 24.77 -26.08 28.57
N HIS A 408 25.36 -25.15 27.85
CA HIS A 408 26.46 -25.43 26.96
C HIS A 408 27.57 -25.87 27.92
N LEU A 409 27.58 -27.16 28.26
CA LEU A 409 28.71 -27.80 28.89
C LEU A 409 29.86 -27.43 27.98
N ALA A 410 30.74 -26.58 28.50
CA ALA A 410 31.99 -26.24 27.86
C ALA A 410 32.64 -27.58 27.55
N ARG A 411 32.61 -27.97 26.28
CA ARG A 411 33.36 -29.11 25.79
C ARG A 411 34.81 -28.68 25.95
N ILE A 412 35.42 -29.09 27.05
CA ILE A 412 36.85 -28.98 27.27
C ILE A 412 37.48 -29.69 26.08
N SER A 413 37.97 -28.90 25.14
CA SER A 413 38.74 -29.36 24.00
C SER A 413 40.07 -29.85 24.53
N GLY A 414 40.13 -31.12 24.92
CA GLY A 414 41.37 -31.86 25.03
C GLY A 414 42.01 -31.87 23.65
N ASN A 415 43.13 -31.17 23.55
CA ASN A 415 43.97 -31.09 22.37
C ASN A 415 44.61 -32.47 22.17
N VAL A 416 44.03 -33.31 21.31
CA VAL A 416 44.65 -34.58 20.90
C VAL A 416 45.52 -34.28 19.68
N ASP A 417 46.81 -34.15 19.94
CA ASP A 417 47.89 -34.01 18.96
C ASP A 417 48.01 -35.32 18.18
N VAL A 418 47.37 -35.40 17.01
CA VAL A 418 47.51 -36.53 16.09
C VAL A 418 48.75 -36.30 15.25
N ARG A 419 49.90 -36.79 15.74
CA ARG A 419 51.11 -36.92 14.93
C ARG A 419 50.88 -37.94 13.82
N TYR A 420 50.87 -37.45 12.59
CA TYR A 420 50.97 -38.26 11.39
C TYR A 420 52.40 -38.83 11.31
N VAL A 421 52.54 -40.15 11.48
CA VAL A 421 53.76 -40.90 11.15
C VAL A 421 53.67 -41.23 9.66
N MET A 422 54.51 -40.59 8.84
CA MET A 422 54.81 -41.11 7.50
C MET A 422 55.87 -42.19 7.66
N SER A 423 55.56 -43.40 7.19
CA SER A 423 56.52 -44.48 6.99
C SER A 423 56.72 -44.71 5.50
N ALA A 424 58.02 -44.70 5.15
CA ALA A 424 58.75 -45.34 4.05
C ALA A 424 58.13 -45.38 2.64
#